data_AF-A0ABD1ID82-F1
#
_entry.id   AF-A0ABD1ID82-F1
#
_cell.length_a   1.000
_cell.length_b   1.000
_cell.length_c   1.000
_cell.angle_alpha   90.00
_cell.angle_beta   90.00
_cell.angle_gamma   90.00
#
_symmetry.space_group_name_H-M   'P 1'
#
loop_
_entity.id
_entity.type
_entity.pdbx_description
1 polymer ?
#
loop_
_entity_poly.entity_id
_entity_poly.type
_entity_poly.pdbx_seq_one_letter_code
_entity_poly.pdbx_strand_id
1 'polypeptide(L)'
;MNPNALFLQINYDDHREMCDALNIQVLPFFRLYRGAEGRACSFSFTNATIKKFKDALARHGSGSRNLRPAKGLDGSELAALASRGLISRNLVGNDSSKDGVFSTRR
;
A
#
# COMPACT_ATOMS: atom_id res chain seq x y z
N MET A 1 -11.83 17.80 6.42
CA MET A 1 -10.44 17.49 6.00
C MET A 1 -9.81 16.64 7.09
N ASN A 2 -9.13 15.55 6.74
CA ASN A 2 -8.49 14.66 7.71
C ASN A 2 -7.05 15.15 7.98
N PRO A 3 -6.74 15.76 9.14
CA PRO A 3 -5.42 16.32 9.42
C PRO A 3 -4.31 15.26 9.50
N ASN A 4 -4.68 13.99 9.68
CA ASN A 4 -3.76 12.86 9.77
C ASN A 4 -3.52 12.14 8.43
N ALA A 5 -4.09 12.65 7.33
CA ALA A 5 -3.89 12.06 6.01
C ALA A 5 -2.63 12.66 5.37
N LEU A 6 -1.67 11.80 5.04
CA LEU A 6 -0.46 12.18 4.33
C LEU A 6 -0.64 11.92 2.82
N PHE A 7 -0.38 12.93 2.01
CA PHE A 7 -0.44 12.85 0.56
C PHE A 7 0.98 12.82 0.02
N LEU A 8 1.37 11.70 -0.58
CA LEU A 8 2.64 11.57 -1.28
C LEU A 8 2.39 11.79 -2.77
N GLN A 9 2.91 12.89 -3.30
CA GLN A 9 2.91 13.14 -4.74
C GLN A 9 4.15 12.52 -5.35
N ILE A 10 3.93 11.70 -6.38
CA ILE A 10 5.00 11.05 -7.13
C ILE A 10 4.89 11.56 -8.57
N ASN A 11 5.98 12.14 -9.08
CA ASN A 11 6.06 12.48 -10.49
C ASN A 11 6.38 11.22 -11.30
N TYR A 12 5.54 10.93 -12.28
CA TYR A 12 5.72 9.76 -13.14
C TYR A 12 7.00 9.85 -13.97
N ASP A 13 7.31 11.03 -14.51
CA ASP A 13 8.47 11.19 -15.41
C ASP A 13 9.80 10.96 -14.71
N ASP A 14 9.91 11.36 -13.44
CA ASP A 14 11.12 11.21 -12.65
C ASP A 14 11.30 9.78 -12.09
N HIS A 15 10.21 9.02 -11.92
CA HIS A 15 10.22 7.71 -11.24
C HIS A 15 9.54 6.61 -12.04
N ARG A 16 9.74 6.59 -13.37
CA ARG A 16 9.13 5.61 -14.27
C ARG A 16 9.38 4.17 -13.84
N GLU A 17 10.61 3.84 -13.47
CA GLU A 17 10.99 2.48 -13.05
C GLU A 17 10.22 2.00 -11.82
N MET A 18 9.91 2.92 -10.89
CA MET A 18 9.12 2.62 -9.70
C MET A 18 7.64 2.42 -10.05
N CYS A 19 7.07 3.31 -10.87
CA CYS A 19 5.69 3.18 -11.34
C CYS A 19 5.46 1.86 -12.07
N ASP A 20 6.42 1.47 -12.92
CA ASP A 20 6.41 0.20 -13.63
C ASP A 20 6.53 -1.00 -12.68
N ALA A 21 7.35 -0.90 -11.62
CA ALA A 21 7.48 -1.95 -10.60
C ALA A 21 6.18 -2.15 -9.80
N LEU A 22 5.44 -1.07 -9.59
CA LEU A 22 4.18 -1.05 -8.86
C LEU A 22 2.96 -1.35 -9.76
N ASN A 23 3.19 -1.76 -11.02
CA ASN A 23 2.19 -2.01 -12.05
C ASN A 23 1.23 -0.82 -12.26
N ILE A 24 1.74 0.41 -12.22
CA ILE A 24 0.96 1.62 -12.48
C ILE A 24 0.97 1.90 -13.99
N GLN A 25 -0.09 1.47 -14.68
CA GLN A 25 -0.21 1.58 -16.14
C GLN A 25 -0.96 2.83 -16.62
N VAL A 26 -1.76 3.45 -15.76
CA VAL A 26 -2.67 4.55 -16.13
C VAL A 26 -2.49 5.72 -15.18
N LEU A 27 -2.49 6.93 -15.72
CA LEU A 27 -2.44 8.17 -14.94
C LEU A 27 -3.73 8.96 -15.15
N PRO A 28 -4.26 9.65 -14.13
CA PRO A 28 -3.79 9.68 -12.73
C PRO A 28 -4.11 8.38 -11.97
N PHE A 29 -3.20 7.95 -11.09
CA PHE A 29 -3.39 6.79 -10.23
C PHE A 29 -3.28 7.16 -8.76
N PHE A 30 -4.17 6.64 -7.94
CA PHE A 30 -4.15 6.85 -6.49
C PHE A 30 -4.13 5.52 -5.76
N ARG A 31 -3.33 5.48 -4.71
CA ARG A 31 -3.24 4.35 -3.81
C ARG A 31 -3.24 4.84 -2.36
N LEU A 32 -4.18 4.30 -1.59
CA LEU A 32 -4.34 4.63 -0.18
C LEU A 32 -3.79 3.50 0.65
N TYR A 33 -2.94 3.85 1.61
CA TYR A 33 -2.38 2.94 2.59
C TYR A 33 -2.85 3.33 3.98
N ARG A 34 -3.12 2.33 4.81
CA ARG A 34 -3.55 2.52 6.20
C ARG A 34 -2.88 1.50 7.11
N GLY A 35 -1.81 1.90 7.78
CA GLY A 35 -1.18 1.15 8.88
C GLY A 35 -1.24 -0.38 8.72
N ALA A 36 -1.89 -1.05 9.67
CA ALA A 36 -2.03 -2.51 9.69
C ALA A 36 -2.89 -3.11 8.57
N GLU A 37 -3.78 -2.31 7.99
CA GLU A 37 -4.65 -2.70 6.86
C GLU A 37 -3.83 -2.78 5.55
N GLY A 38 -2.66 -2.12 5.49
CA GLY A 38 -1.84 -2.07 4.28
C GLY A 38 -2.52 -1.23 3.20
N ARG A 39 -2.62 -1.75 1.98
CA ARG A 39 -3.30 -1.09 0.86
C ARG A 39 -4.82 -1.15 1.05
N ALA A 40 -5.42 -0.03 1.45
CA ALA A 40 -6.86 0.08 1.69
C ALA A 40 -7.66 0.22 0.37
N CYS A 41 -7.14 1.00 -0.58
CA CYS A 41 -7.78 1.25 -1.87
C CYS A 41 -6.73 1.56 -2.95
N SER A 42 -6.96 1.09 -4.17
CA SER A 42 -6.16 1.45 -5.36
C SER A 42 -7.07 1.65 -6.56
N PHE A 43 -7.00 2.82 -7.19
CA PHE A 43 -7.86 3.12 -8.33
C PHE A 43 -7.21 4.12 -9.29
N SER A 44 -7.54 3.96 -10.57
CA SER A 44 -7.27 4.96 -11.58
C SER A 44 -8.36 6.04 -11.58
N PHE A 45 -7.96 7.24 -11.97
CA PHE A 45 -8.82 8.40 -11.88
C PHE A 45 -9.69 8.54 -13.14
N THR A 46 -11.00 8.54 -12.92
CA THR A 46 -12.04 8.98 -13.85
C THR A 46 -12.94 9.95 -13.09
N ASN A 47 -13.73 10.79 -13.77
CA ASN A 47 -14.58 11.78 -13.09
C ASN A 47 -15.55 11.13 -12.06
N ALA A 48 -15.91 9.86 -12.26
CA ALA A 48 -16.72 9.06 -11.34
C ALA A 48 -15.96 8.60 -10.07
N THR A 49 -14.65 8.37 -10.13
CA THR A 49 -13.86 7.92 -8.96
C THR A 49 -13.48 9.06 -8.01
N ILE A 50 -13.62 10.33 -8.42
CA ILE A 50 -13.46 11.50 -7.53
C ILE A 50 -14.43 11.42 -6.34
N LYS A 51 -15.68 11.08 -6.62
CA LYS A 51 -16.71 10.91 -5.58
C LYS A 51 -16.36 9.74 -4.66
N LYS A 52 -15.98 8.60 -5.25
CA LYS A 52 -15.56 7.40 -4.49
C LYS A 52 -14.35 7.66 -3.59
N PHE A 53 -13.40 8.48 -4.03
CA PHE A 53 -12.25 8.87 -3.22
C PHE A 53 -12.66 9.71 -2.01
N LYS A 54 -13.52 10.71 -2.21
CA LYS A 54 -14.08 11.51 -1.11
C LYS A 54 -14.84 10.64 -0.11
N ASP A 55 -15.62 9.69 -0.61
CA ASP A 55 -16.37 8.74 0.23
C ASP A 55 -15.44 7.79 0.98
N ALA A 56 -14.40 7.26 0.33
CA ALA A 56 -13.41 6.41 0.97
C ALA A 56 -12.64 7.17 2.07
N LEU A 57 -12.24 8.42 1.81
CA LEU A 57 -11.61 9.27 2.83
C LEU A 57 -12.54 9.57 4.01
N ALA A 58 -13.84 9.75 3.77
CA ALA A 58 -14.82 9.94 4.83
C ALA A 58 -14.99 8.67 5.67
N ARG A 59 -15.03 7.49 5.02
CA ARG A 59 -15.16 6.19 5.70
C ARG A 59 -13.92 5.80 6.50
N HIS A 60 -12.72 6.09 6.00
CA HIS A 60 -11.47 5.70 6.65
C HIS A 60 -10.90 6.76 7.60
N GLY A 61 -11.44 7.99 7.61
CA GLY A 61 -11.03 9.07 8.52
C GLY A 61 -11.41 8.84 9.99
N SER A 62 -12.42 8.01 10.24
CA SER A 62 -12.93 7.72 11.58
C SER A 62 -12.30 6.47 12.19
N GLY A 63 -11.36 6.67 13.11
CA GLY A 63 -11.22 5.88 14.32
C GLY A 63 -10.96 4.38 14.18
N SER A 64 -9.70 3.99 13.97
CA SER A 64 -9.18 2.78 14.63
C SER A 64 -7.67 2.91 14.77
N ARG A 65 -7.22 2.98 16.02
CA ARG A 65 -5.81 2.91 16.39
C ARG A 65 -5.34 1.51 16.00
N ASN A 66 -4.57 1.41 14.93
CA ASN A 66 -4.00 0.15 14.50
C ASN A 66 -2.94 -0.27 15.54
N LEU A 67 -3.27 -1.30 16.34
CA LEU A 67 -2.36 -1.90 17.33
C LEU A 67 -1.34 -2.86 16.69
N ARG A 68 -1.45 -3.08 15.37
CA ARG A 68 -0.63 -4.00 14.58
C ARG A 68 0.41 -3.23 13.75
N PRO A 69 1.58 -3.84 13.45
CA PRO A 69 2.60 -3.26 12.57
C PRO A 69 2.01 -2.87 11.22
N ALA A 70 2.54 -1.80 10.62
CA ALA A 70 2.05 -1.34 9.33
C ALA A 70 2.41 -2.34 8.23
N LYS A 71 1.40 -2.82 7.49
CA LYS A 71 1.54 -3.87 6.48
C LYS A 71 2.02 -3.35 5.10
N GLY A 72 2.08 -2.02 4.92
CA GLY A 72 2.82 -1.38 3.83
C GLY A 72 2.52 -1.90 2.41
N LEU A 73 3.58 -2.04 1.62
CA LEU A 73 3.60 -2.61 0.27
C LEU A 73 3.54 -4.14 0.33
N ASP A 74 2.87 -4.77 -0.63
CA ASP A 74 2.84 -6.23 -0.71
C ASP A 74 4.24 -6.79 -1.01
N GLY A 75 4.54 -8.00 -0.53
CA GLY A 75 5.87 -8.60 -0.68
C GLY A 75 6.32 -8.78 -2.14
N SER A 76 5.38 -8.97 -3.07
CA SER A 76 5.66 -9.01 -4.51
C SER A 76 6.08 -7.66 -5.07
N GLU A 77 5.46 -6.56 -4.61
CA GLU A 77 5.81 -5.19 -5.00
C GLU A 77 7.19 -4.82 -4.44
N LEU A 78 7.45 -5.21 -3.18
CA LEU A 78 8.74 -5.00 -2.53
C LEU A 78 9.86 -5.78 -3.24
N ALA A 79 9.60 -7.03 -3.63
CA ALA A 79 10.52 -7.82 -4.43
C ALA A 79 10.76 -7.21 -5.81
N ALA A 80 9.73 -6.68 -6.48
CA ALA A 80 9.86 -6.02 -7.78
C ALA A 80 10.72 -4.75 -7.68
N LEU A 81 10.50 -3.92 -6.65
CA LEU A 81 11.31 -2.73 -6.39
C LEU A 81 12.76 -3.07 -6.06
N ALA A 82 12.99 -4.10 -5.24
CA ALA A 82 14.33 -4.56 -4.88
C ALA A 82 15.08 -5.15 -6.09
N SER A 83 14.38 -5.87 -6.96
CA SER A 83 14.93 -6.40 -8.21
C SER A 83 15.39 -5.29 -9.16
N ARG A 84 14.69 -4.16 -9.15
CA ARG A 84 15.04 -2.96 -9.93
C ARG A 84 16.06 -2.04 -9.24
N GLY A 85 16.54 -2.41 -8.05
CA GLY A 85 17.53 -1.62 -7.30
C GLY A 85 16.98 -0.33 -6.68
N LEU A 86 15.66 -0.13 -6.67
CA LEU A 86 15.02 1.08 -6.14
C LEU A 86 14.96 1.09 -4.61
N ILE A 87 15.01 -0.10 -3.98
CA ILE A 87 15.04 -0.26 -2.53
C ILE A 87 16.09 -1.29 -2.12
N SER A 88 16.61 -1.12 -0.90
CA SER A 88 17.61 -2.05 -0.36
C SER A 88 16.97 -3.42 -0.09
N ARG A 89 17.61 -4.49 -0.56
CA ARG A 89 17.14 -5.88 -0.42
C ARG A 89 16.94 -6.32 1.04
N ASN A 90 17.57 -5.61 1.97
CA ASN A 90 17.41 -5.83 3.42
C ASN A 90 15.99 -5.54 3.94
N LEU A 91 15.19 -4.74 3.21
CA LEU A 91 13.79 -4.46 3.57
C LEU A 91 12.83 -5.61 3.19
N VAL A 92 13.26 -6.54 2.32
CA VAL A 92 12.46 -7.70 1.87
C VAL A 92 12.50 -8.85 2.89
N GLY A 93 13.25 -8.70 3.99
CA GLY A 93 13.37 -9.71 5.03
C GLY A 93 12.25 -9.68 6.08
N ASN A 94 11.54 -10.80 6.20
CA ASN A 94 10.65 -11.24 7.29
C ASN A 94 9.14 -10.96 7.17
N ASP A 95 8.48 -11.63 6.21
CA ASP A 95 7.11 -12.10 6.40
C ASP A 95 7.07 -13.64 6.31
N SER A 96 7.74 -14.31 7.25
CA SER A 96 7.46 -15.72 7.56
C SER A 96 6.74 -15.79 8.90
N SER A 97 5.47 -15.36 8.93
CA SER A 97 4.53 -15.91 9.91
C SER A 97 4.32 -17.37 9.53
N LYS A 98 5.08 -18.26 10.18
CA LYS A 98 4.86 -19.70 10.08
C LYS A 98 3.45 -20.01 10.58
N ASP A 99 2.63 -20.61 9.73
CA ASP A 99 1.47 -21.38 10.14
C ASP A 99 1.96 -22.54 11.03
N GLY A 100 2.00 -22.28 12.33
CA GLY A 100 2.25 -23.28 13.36
C GLY A 100 0.97 -24.04 13.65
N VAL A 101 0.69 -25.07 12.83
CA VAL A 101 -0.14 -26.21 13.23
C VAL A 101 0.46 -26.77 14.53
N PHE A 102 -0.19 -26.52 15.66
CA PHE A 102 0.05 -27.30 16.88
C PHE A 102 -1.11 -28.26 17.10
N SER A 103 -0.77 -29.52 16.86
CA SER A 103 -1.49 -30.72 17.25
C SER A 103 -1.99 -30.64 18.70
N THR A 104 -3.30 -30.75 18.88
CA THR A 104 -3.88 -31.15 20.17
C THR A 104 -3.76 -32.67 20.29
N ARG A 105 -2.75 -33.13 21.03
CA ARG A 105 -2.83 -34.41 21.74
C ARG A 105 -3.60 -34.17 23.04
N ARG A 106 -4.73 -34.84 23.21
CA ARG A 106 -5.11 -35.61 24.40
C ARG A 106 -6.18 -36.61 24.01
#